data_AF-A0A1V8THZ1-F1
#
_entry.id   AF-A0A1V8THZ1-F1
#
_cell.length_a   1.000
_cell.length_b   1.000
_cell.length_c   1.000
_cell.angle_alpha   90.00
_cell.angle_beta   90.00
_cell.angle_gamma   90.00
#
_symmetry.space_group_name_H-M   'P 1'
#
loop_
_entity.id
_entity.type
_entity.pdbx_description
1 polymer ?
#
loop_
_entity_poly.entity_id
_entity_poly.type
_entity_poly.pdbx_seq_one_letter_code
_entity_poly.pdbx_strand_id
1 'polypeptide(L)'
;MSAYEVKPVPSVDELPSKESGSDVTRQDARSPTGVKRIFNFTQIFFFALSYMASWESIIPNVGLAFYNGGPRALVWGCFIVFPGVLCQVASFAELSSIQPIAGAQYHWTWHLAPAKYRRSITWFQGWITWFAWISLLAGVVNIAANVTTTLAATSYPGYVAQGWHTILIMWAYLLVLGLLNMYAFWIIPYIEIFAGFVHIALWIAMAAVLLAMAPRHHADF
;
A
#
# COMPACT_ATOMS: atom_id res chain seq x y z
N MET A 1 29.78 -13.10 6.25
CA MET A 1 30.17 -11.98 5.36
C MET A 1 30.92 -12.61 4.19
N SER A 2 30.22 -13.00 3.13
CA SER A 2 30.81 -13.68 1.97
C SER A 2 30.86 -12.69 0.83
N ALA A 3 32.07 -12.39 0.35
CA ALA A 3 32.31 -11.43 -0.72
C ALA A 3 31.69 -11.93 -2.04
N TYR A 4 30.99 -11.04 -2.74
CA TYR A 4 30.57 -11.25 -4.12
C TYR A 4 31.76 -10.93 -5.03
N GLU A 5 32.30 -11.93 -5.71
CA GLU A 5 33.35 -11.76 -6.70
C GLU A 5 32.72 -11.35 -8.04
N VAL A 6 33.03 -10.15 -8.52
CA VAL A 6 32.54 -9.63 -9.80
C VAL A 6 33.45 -10.16 -10.91
N LYS A 7 32.94 -11.07 -11.74
CA LYS A 7 33.66 -11.52 -12.94
C LYS A 7 33.72 -10.38 -13.98
N PRO A 8 34.89 -10.15 -14.63
CA PRO A 8 35.04 -9.11 -15.63
C PRO A 8 34.28 -9.43 -16.92
N VAL A 9 33.81 -8.38 -17.60
CA VAL A 9 33.13 -8.45 -18.90
C VAL A 9 34.18 -8.75 -19.98
N PRO A 10 33.98 -9.77 -20.85
CA PRO A 10 34.93 -10.11 -21.91
C PRO A 10 35.09 -8.97 -22.92
N SER A 11 36.29 -8.80 -23.47
CA SER A 11 36.56 -7.84 -24.55
C SER A 11 35.99 -8.33 -25.88
N VAL A 12 35.70 -7.38 -26.78
CA VAL A 12 35.02 -7.59 -28.07
C VAL A 12 35.75 -8.58 -29.00
N ASP A 13 37.04 -8.83 -28.74
CA ASP A 13 37.89 -9.71 -29.54
C ASP A 13 37.74 -11.22 -29.23
N GLU A 14 36.99 -11.60 -28.19
CA GLU A 14 36.75 -13.01 -27.82
C GLU A 14 35.44 -13.60 -28.38
N LEU A 15 34.71 -12.86 -29.23
CA LEU A 15 33.45 -13.36 -29.82
C LEU A 15 33.74 -14.39 -30.93
N PRO A 16 33.20 -15.62 -30.87
CA PRO A 16 33.44 -16.62 -31.91
C PRO A 16 32.81 -16.16 -33.24
N SER A 17 33.60 -16.24 -34.30
CA SER A 17 33.18 -15.98 -35.67
C SER A 17 32.03 -16.91 -36.07
N LYS A 18 31.00 -16.31 -36.69
CA LYS A 18 29.85 -17.02 -37.25
C LYS A 18 30.28 -18.11 -38.22
N GLU A 19 30.09 -19.39 -37.86
CA GLU A 19 29.75 -20.44 -38.82
C GLU A 19 28.78 -21.48 -38.22
N SER A 20 27.69 -21.65 -38.98
CA SER A 20 26.78 -22.79 -39.15
C SER A 20 26.90 -24.00 -38.21
N GLY A 21 25.83 -24.27 -37.47
CA GLY A 21 25.63 -25.53 -36.75
C GLY A 21 24.36 -25.47 -35.91
N SER A 22 23.27 -26.00 -36.46
CA SER A 22 21.98 -26.18 -35.80
C SER A 22 22.11 -26.94 -34.48
N ASP A 23 21.25 -26.56 -33.52
CA ASP A 23 20.78 -27.39 -32.39
C ASP A 23 21.49 -27.35 -31.02
N VAL A 24 22.06 -26.21 -30.60
CA VAL A 24 22.59 -26.06 -29.21
C VAL A 24 21.99 -24.90 -28.39
N THR A 25 21.16 -24.00 -28.95
CA THR A 25 20.78 -22.75 -28.24
C THR A 25 19.43 -22.77 -27.49
N ARG A 26 18.96 -23.91 -26.94
CA ARG A 26 17.64 -23.93 -26.25
C ARG A 26 17.58 -24.60 -24.89
N GLN A 27 18.71 -24.81 -24.20
CA GLN A 27 18.67 -25.46 -22.87
C GLN A 27 19.21 -24.65 -21.68
N ASP A 28 19.90 -23.51 -21.85
CA ASP A 28 20.51 -22.81 -20.70
C ASP A 28 19.77 -21.56 -20.19
N ALA A 29 18.58 -21.24 -20.70
CA ALA A 29 17.81 -20.06 -20.27
C ALA A 29 16.78 -20.34 -19.14
N ARG A 30 16.89 -21.47 -18.44
CA ARG A 30 15.97 -21.84 -17.34
C ARG A 30 16.73 -22.33 -16.11
N SER A 31 17.65 -21.51 -15.59
CA SER A 31 17.85 -21.54 -14.14
C SER A 31 16.64 -20.81 -13.54
N PRO A 32 15.71 -21.49 -12.83
CA PRO A 32 14.73 -20.76 -12.06
C PRO A 32 15.50 -20.15 -10.91
N THR A 33 15.93 -18.90 -11.03
CA THR A 33 16.14 -18.05 -9.86
C THR A 33 14.76 -17.87 -9.23
N GLY A 34 14.29 -18.93 -8.57
CA GLY A 34 12.99 -19.03 -7.96
C GLY A 34 13.01 -18.12 -6.76
N VAL A 35 12.46 -16.92 -6.94
CA VAL A 35 12.15 -16.05 -5.81
C VAL A 35 11.30 -16.88 -4.86
N LYS A 36 11.81 -17.13 -3.65
CA LYS A 36 11.11 -17.92 -2.65
C LYS A 36 9.80 -17.20 -2.36
N ARG A 37 8.68 -17.85 -2.67
CA ARG A 37 7.34 -17.29 -2.47
C ARG A 37 7.14 -17.08 -0.96
N ILE A 38 7.13 -15.82 -0.54
CA ILE A 38 7.01 -15.42 0.87
C ILE A 38 5.55 -15.54 1.35
N PHE A 39 4.59 -15.27 0.46
CA PHE A 39 3.16 -15.26 0.78
C PHE A 39 2.36 -16.29 -0.04
N ASN A 40 1.53 -17.08 0.66
CA ASN A 40 0.52 -17.95 0.05
C ASN A 40 -0.70 -17.14 -0.43
N PHE A 41 -1.53 -17.70 -1.31
CA PHE A 41 -2.70 -17.03 -1.90
C PHE A 41 -3.63 -16.44 -0.83
N THR A 42 -3.97 -17.23 0.19
CA THR A 42 -4.81 -16.79 1.31
C THR A 42 -4.23 -15.60 2.06
N GLN A 43 -2.90 -15.58 2.27
CA GLN A 43 -2.22 -14.46 2.93
C GLN A 43 -2.29 -13.20 2.04
N ILE A 44 -2.09 -13.33 0.74
CA ILE A 44 -2.21 -12.20 -0.21
C ILE A 44 -3.65 -11.68 -0.29
N PHE A 45 -4.65 -12.56 -0.23
CA PHE A 45 -6.06 -12.18 -0.25
C PHE A 45 -6.44 -11.37 1.01
N PHE A 46 -6.11 -11.88 2.20
CA PHE A 46 -6.37 -11.14 3.44
C PHE A 46 -5.56 -9.85 3.51
N PHE A 47 -4.31 -9.87 3.09
CA PHE A 47 -3.49 -8.67 2.95
C PHE A 47 -4.17 -7.64 2.07
N ALA A 48 -4.61 -8.01 0.86
CA ALA A 48 -5.29 -7.09 -0.05
C ALA A 48 -6.59 -6.51 0.54
N LEU A 49 -7.35 -7.31 1.28
CA LEU A 49 -8.57 -6.84 1.96
C LEU A 49 -8.26 -5.82 3.06
N SER A 50 -7.24 -6.06 3.89
CA SER A 50 -6.89 -5.15 4.99
C SER A 50 -6.01 -3.97 4.54
N TYR A 51 -5.32 -4.09 3.42
CA TYR A 51 -4.27 -3.15 3.00
C TYR A 51 -4.75 -1.70 2.88
N MET A 52 -5.96 -1.50 2.37
CA MET A 52 -6.49 -0.14 2.21
C MET A 52 -7.03 0.46 3.52
N ALA A 53 -7.29 -0.35 4.55
CA ALA A 53 -7.80 0.11 5.85
C ALA A 53 -8.95 1.12 5.74
N SER A 54 -9.85 0.90 4.77
CA SER A 54 -10.73 1.97 4.25
C SER A 54 -11.70 2.48 5.30
N TRP A 55 -12.33 1.59 6.07
CA TRP A 55 -13.34 1.97 7.05
C TRP A 55 -12.73 2.67 8.28
N GLU A 56 -11.55 2.24 8.71
CA GLU A 56 -10.79 2.81 9.83
C GLU A 56 -10.35 4.25 9.52
N SER A 57 -10.08 4.54 8.24
CA SER A 57 -9.73 5.88 7.78
C SER A 57 -10.94 6.80 7.64
N ILE A 58 -12.11 6.26 7.26
CA ILE A 58 -13.32 7.06 7.05
C ILE A 58 -13.91 7.56 8.37
N ILE A 59 -13.96 6.73 9.43
CA ILE A 59 -14.64 7.10 10.68
C ILE A 59 -14.08 8.40 11.29
N PRO A 60 -12.76 8.54 11.51
CA PRO A 60 -12.21 9.76 12.11
C PRO A 60 -12.42 11.00 11.21
N ASN A 61 -12.59 10.78 9.91
CA ASN A 61 -12.71 11.84 8.91
C ASN A 61 -14.17 12.12 8.48
N VAL A 62 -15.15 11.39 9.00
CA VAL A 62 -16.55 11.53 8.58
C VAL A 62 -17.10 12.92 8.88
N GLY A 63 -16.66 13.55 9.97
CA GLY A 63 -17.02 14.93 10.32
C GLY A 63 -16.56 15.94 9.27
N LEU A 64 -15.35 15.77 8.73
CA LEU A 64 -14.84 16.61 7.65
C LEU A 64 -15.61 16.39 6.34
N ALA A 65 -15.97 15.14 6.04
CA ALA A 65 -16.80 14.84 4.88
C ALA A 65 -18.19 15.48 4.97
N PHE A 66 -18.81 15.45 6.15
CA PHE A 66 -20.09 16.13 6.38
C PHE A 66 -19.97 17.64 6.28
N TYR A 67 -18.87 18.23 6.75
CA TYR A 67 -18.63 19.66 6.61
C TYR A 67 -18.51 20.09 5.13
N ASN A 68 -17.80 19.30 4.31
CA ASN A 68 -17.49 19.68 2.92
C ASN A 68 -18.64 19.44 1.93
N GLY A 69 -19.46 18.39 2.13
CA GLY A 69 -20.52 18.02 1.17
C GLY A 69 -21.77 17.41 1.77
N GLY A 70 -21.82 17.28 3.10
CA GLY A 70 -22.92 16.64 3.81
C GLY A 70 -23.07 15.14 3.50
N PRO A 71 -24.09 14.49 4.11
CA PRO A 71 -24.33 13.05 3.93
C PRO A 71 -24.64 12.65 2.49
N ARG A 72 -25.27 13.53 1.71
CA ARG A 72 -25.62 13.26 0.30
C ARG A 72 -24.38 13.11 -0.58
N ALA A 73 -23.36 13.95 -0.37
CA ALA A 73 -22.13 13.86 -1.14
C ALA A 73 -21.37 12.56 -0.86
N LEU A 74 -21.42 12.04 0.37
CA LEU A 74 -20.83 10.73 0.68
C LEU A 74 -21.50 9.61 -0.10
N VAL A 75 -22.84 9.53 -0.08
CA VAL A 75 -23.58 8.45 -0.76
C VAL A 75 -23.42 8.52 -2.26
N TRP A 76 -23.68 9.68 -2.88
CA TRP A 76 -23.58 9.83 -4.34
C TRP A 76 -22.13 9.81 -4.83
N GLY A 77 -21.19 10.33 -4.03
CA GLY A 77 -19.76 10.29 -4.32
C GLY A 77 -19.24 8.85 -4.43
N CYS A 78 -19.71 7.94 -3.57
CA CYS A 78 -19.37 6.53 -3.68
C CYS A 78 -19.74 5.96 -5.06
N PHE A 79 -20.97 6.17 -5.54
CA PHE A 79 -21.42 5.62 -6.83
C PHE A 79 -20.62 6.13 -8.03
N ILE A 80 -20.08 7.35 -7.94
CA ILE A 80 -19.23 7.93 -9.00
C ILE A 80 -17.80 7.37 -8.92
N VAL A 81 -17.25 7.24 -7.71
CA VAL A 81 -15.87 6.82 -7.49
C VAL A 81 -15.68 5.32 -7.75
N PHE A 82 -16.65 4.48 -7.37
CA PHE A 82 -16.55 3.02 -7.50
C PHE A 82 -16.19 2.54 -8.91
N PRO A 83 -16.91 2.93 -9.99
CA PRO A 83 -16.56 2.51 -11.35
C PRO A 83 -15.17 2.99 -11.77
N GLY A 84 -14.78 4.21 -11.40
CA GLY A 84 -13.46 4.77 -11.73
C GLY A 84 -12.32 3.97 -11.11
N VAL A 85 -12.45 3.61 -9.83
CA VAL A 85 -11.47 2.78 -9.13
C VAL A 85 -11.42 1.36 -9.71
N LEU A 86 -12.56 0.76 -10.07
CA LEU A 86 -12.61 -0.56 -10.70
C LEU A 86 -11.89 -0.57 -12.05
N CYS A 87 -12.12 0.43 -12.90
CA CYS A 87 -11.41 0.58 -14.17
C CYS A 87 -9.90 0.74 -13.94
N GLN A 88 -9.49 1.54 -12.96
CA GLN A 88 -8.08 1.72 -12.62
C GLN A 88 -7.42 0.41 -12.17
N VAL A 89 -8.07 -0.36 -11.29
CA VAL A 89 -7.55 -1.65 -10.80
C VAL A 89 -7.52 -2.68 -11.93
N ALA A 90 -8.51 -2.71 -12.82
CA ALA A 90 -8.52 -3.59 -13.99
C ALA A 90 -7.32 -3.35 -14.90
N SER A 91 -7.02 -2.09 -15.23
CA SER A 91 -5.84 -1.73 -16.05
C SER A 91 -4.52 -2.13 -15.36
N PHE A 92 -4.42 -1.97 -14.04
CA PHE A 92 -3.24 -2.43 -13.31
C PHE A 92 -3.14 -3.96 -13.26
N ALA A 93 -4.26 -4.67 -13.17
CA ALA A 93 -4.28 -6.12 -13.20
C ALA A 93 -3.74 -6.66 -14.53
N GLU A 94 -4.17 -6.09 -15.66
CA GLU A 94 -3.64 -6.43 -16.99
C GLU A 94 -2.12 -6.20 -17.07
N LEU A 95 -1.64 -5.01 -16.68
CA LEU A 95 -0.21 -4.70 -16.67
C LEU A 95 0.59 -5.66 -15.78
N SER A 96 0.06 -6.01 -14.61
CA SER A 96 0.69 -6.94 -13.67
C SER A 96 0.80 -8.37 -14.21
N SER A 97 -0.15 -8.79 -15.05
CA SER A 97 -0.13 -10.11 -15.68
C SER A 97 0.93 -10.23 -16.78
N ILE A 98 1.24 -9.13 -17.47
CA ILE A 98 2.23 -9.08 -18.55
C ILE A 98 3.65 -8.98 -17.97
N GLN A 99 3.84 -8.09 -16.98
CA GLN A 99 5.16 -7.82 -16.41
C GLN A 99 5.11 -7.85 -14.86
N PRO A 100 5.18 -9.04 -14.25
CA PRO A 100 5.21 -9.21 -12.79
C PRO A 100 6.63 -8.97 -12.27
N ILE A 101 7.00 -7.71 -12.10
CA ILE A 101 8.34 -7.27 -11.65
C ILE A 101 8.23 -6.38 -10.40
N ALA A 102 9.20 -6.47 -9.49
CA ALA A 102 9.25 -5.57 -8.34
C ALA A 102 9.47 -4.12 -8.81
N GLY A 103 8.76 -3.15 -8.22
CA GLY A 103 8.82 -1.74 -8.68
C GLY A 103 8.19 -1.50 -10.05
N ALA A 104 7.22 -2.35 -10.43
CA ALA A 104 6.65 -2.42 -11.77
C ALA A 104 6.21 -1.08 -12.36
N GLN A 105 5.66 -0.17 -11.56
CA GLN A 105 5.20 1.15 -12.01
C GLN A 105 6.27 1.91 -12.79
N TYR A 106 7.53 1.90 -12.33
CA TYR A 106 8.62 2.59 -13.03
C TYR A 106 8.92 1.94 -14.38
N HIS A 107 8.95 0.62 -14.43
CA HIS A 107 9.19 -0.13 -15.66
C HIS A 107 8.04 0.01 -16.66
N TRP A 108 6.79 -0.07 -16.19
CA TRP A 108 5.61 0.14 -17.01
C TRP A 108 5.63 1.54 -17.61
N THR A 109 5.90 2.58 -16.81
CA THR A 109 6.01 3.94 -17.35
C THR A 109 7.14 4.08 -18.37
N TRP A 110 8.29 3.44 -18.15
CA TRP A 110 9.36 3.44 -19.15
C TRP A 110 8.94 2.76 -20.45
N HIS A 111 8.25 1.62 -20.40
CA HIS A 111 7.82 0.91 -21.60
C HIS A 111 6.69 1.62 -22.36
N LEU A 112 5.72 2.18 -21.64
CA LEU A 112 4.52 2.79 -22.22
C LEU A 112 4.71 4.26 -22.61
N ALA A 113 5.67 4.96 -22.01
CA ALA A 113 5.87 6.38 -22.30
C ALA A 113 6.45 6.62 -23.70
N PRO A 114 6.01 7.69 -24.41
CA PRO A 114 6.56 8.08 -25.70
C PRO A 114 8.08 8.25 -25.65
N ALA A 115 8.79 7.77 -26.67
CA ALA A 115 10.26 7.73 -26.68
C ALA A 115 10.94 9.07 -26.35
N LYS A 116 10.36 10.19 -26.80
CA LYS A 116 10.87 11.55 -26.56
C LYS A 116 10.83 11.98 -25.09
N TYR A 117 9.82 11.54 -24.33
CA TYR A 117 9.58 11.99 -22.95
C TYR A 117 9.77 10.88 -21.91
N ARG A 118 10.07 9.67 -22.36
CA ARG A 118 10.20 8.47 -21.52
C ARG A 118 11.04 8.68 -20.27
N ARG A 119 12.22 9.28 -20.41
CA ARG A 119 13.13 9.55 -19.28
C ARG A 119 12.52 10.51 -18.27
N SER A 120 11.94 11.62 -18.73
CA SER A 120 11.32 12.62 -17.87
C SER A 120 10.08 12.08 -17.16
N ILE A 121 9.17 11.42 -17.88
CA ILE A 121 7.94 10.84 -17.32
C ILE A 121 8.27 9.78 -16.27
N THR A 122 9.22 8.88 -16.57
CA THR A 122 9.64 7.84 -15.61
C THR A 122 10.29 8.45 -14.37
N TRP A 123 11.05 9.54 -14.53
CA TRP A 123 11.65 10.26 -13.39
C TRP A 123 10.57 10.91 -12.51
N PHE A 124 9.58 11.57 -13.10
CA PHE A 124 8.44 12.12 -12.35
C PHE A 124 7.61 11.04 -11.68
N GLN A 125 7.35 9.91 -12.36
CA GLN A 125 6.72 8.74 -11.73
C GLN A 125 7.51 8.32 -10.48
N GLY A 126 8.85 8.29 -10.60
CA GLY A 126 9.83 8.18 -9.52
C GLY A 126 9.40 8.87 -8.24
N TRP A 127 9.40 10.19 -8.35
CA TRP A 127 9.11 11.12 -7.27
C TRP A 127 7.67 11.05 -6.78
N ILE A 128 6.70 10.92 -7.69
CA ILE A 128 5.28 10.83 -7.31
C ILE A 128 5.06 9.63 -6.39
N THR A 129 5.60 8.46 -6.76
CA THR A 129 5.49 7.26 -5.91
C THR A 129 6.18 7.48 -4.56
N TRP A 130 7.36 8.10 -4.52
CA TRP A 130 8.07 8.36 -3.27
C TRP A 130 7.29 9.30 -2.33
N PHE A 131 6.81 10.44 -2.85
CA PHE A 131 5.97 11.37 -2.08
C PHE A 131 4.65 10.75 -1.65
N ALA A 132 4.05 9.90 -2.48
CA ALA A 132 2.84 9.17 -2.14
C ALA A 132 3.06 8.27 -0.91
N TRP A 133 4.15 7.51 -0.87
CA TRP A 133 4.48 6.66 0.29
C TRP A 133 4.76 7.46 1.56
N ILE A 134 5.46 8.58 1.46
CA ILE A 134 5.72 9.45 2.63
C ILE A 134 4.41 10.06 3.15
N SER A 135 3.59 10.58 2.25
CA SER A 135 2.31 11.21 2.62
C SER A 135 1.35 10.19 3.21
N LEU A 136 1.33 8.97 2.66
CA LEU A 136 0.52 7.87 3.17
C LEU A 136 0.94 7.48 4.59
N LEU A 137 2.24 7.27 4.83
CA LEU A 137 2.75 6.95 6.16
C LEU A 137 2.42 8.05 7.17
N ALA A 138 2.61 9.31 6.80
CA ALA A 138 2.28 10.45 7.65
C ALA A 138 0.77 10.50 7.97
N GLY A 139 -0.10 10.23 6.99
CA GLY A 139 -1.55 10.17 7.16
C GLY A 139 -2.00 9.06 8.11
N VAL A 140 -1.49 7.84 7.93
CA VAL A 140 -1.84 6.69 8.77
C VAL A 140 -1.42 6.93 10.22
N VAL A 141 -0.20 7.42 10.44
CA VAL A 141 0.31 7.71 11.78
C VAL A 141 -0.44 8.88 12.42
N ASN A 142 -0.89 9.87 11.64
CA ASN A 142 -1.73 10.95 12.12
C ASN A 142 -3.09 10.43 12.60
N ILE A 143 -3.74 9.55 11.84
CA ILE A 143 -5.02 8.94 12.25
C ILE A 143 -4.84 8.16 13.55
N ALA A 144 -3.82 7.30 13.63
CA ALA A 144 -3.53 6.52 14.84
C ALA A 144 -3.30 7.44 16.06
N ALA A 145 -2.49 8.48 15.92
CA ALA A 145 -2.22 9.43 16.99
C ALA A 145 -3.48 10.19 17.45
N ASN A 146 -4.35 10.60 16.53
CA ASN A 146 -5.62 11.25 16.86
C ASN A 146 -6.58 10.32 17.62
N VAL A 147 -6.63 9.04 17.25
CA VAL A 147 -7.42 8.04 17.98
C VAL A 147 -6.87 7.88 19.40
N THR A 148 -5.54 7.79 19.58
CA THR A 148 -4.91 7.69 20.89
C THR A 148 -5.17 8.91 21.78
N THR A 149 -5.04 10.12 21.24
CA THR A 149 -5.29 11.34 22.01
C THR A 149 -6.77 11.50 22.37
N THR A 150 -7.67 11.11 21.48
CA THR A 150 -9.12 11.09 21.74
C THR A 150 -9.45 10.09 22.85
N LEU A 151 -8.86 8.89 22.80
CA LEU A 151 -9.06 7.89 23.84
C LEU A 151 -8.55 8.38 25.21
N ALA A 152 -7.40 9.06 25.24
CA ALA A 152 -6.85 9.65 26.46
C ALA A 152 -7.77 10.75 27.03
N ALA A 153 -8.30 11.64 26.18
CA ALA A 153 -9.24 12.69 26.60
C ALA A 153 -10.55 12.14 27.15
N THR A 154 -11.08 11.06 26.57
CA THR A 154 -12.31 10.42 27.06
C THR A 154 -12.07 9.67 28.38
N SER A 155 -10.87 9.11 28.59
CA SER A 155 -10.55 8.30 29.77
C SER A 155 -10.16 9.14 30.99
N TYR A 156 -9.59 10.33 30.78
CA TYR A 156 -9.05 11.20 31.83
C TYR A 156 -9.72 12.58 31.80
N PRO A 157 -10.69 12.87 32.69
CA PRO A 157 -11.48 14.11 32.67
C PRO A 157 -10.68 15.42 32.79
N GLY A 158 -9.43 15.37 33.26
CA GLY A 158 -8.55 16.54 33.36
C GLY A 158 -7.57 16.70 32.20
N TYR A 159 -7.56 15.79 31.23
CA TYR A 159 -6.63 15.82 30.10
C TYR A 159 -7.22 16.61 28.93
N VAL A 160 -6.57 17.71 28.58
CA VAL A 160 -6.89 18.49 27.38
C VAL A 160 -5.91 18.10 26.28
N ALA A 161 -6.41 17.50 25.20
CA ALA A 161 -5.59 17.16 24.05
C ALA A 161 -5.03 18.41 23.37
N GLN A 162 -3.71 18.48 23.23
CA GLN A 162 -3.00 19.57 22.56
C GLN A 162 -2.34 19.05 21.28
N GLY A 163 -2.14 19.93 20.29
CA GLY A 163 -1.55 19.54 19.00
C GLY A 163 -0.16 18.91 19.13
N TRP A 164 0.64 19.37 20.09
CA TRP A 164 1.97 18.81 20.34
C TRP A 164 1.92 17.40 20.96
N HIS A 165 0.87 17.04 21.72
CA HIS A 165 0.68 15.67 22.19
C HIS A 165 0.55 14.70 20.99
N THR A 166 -0.26 15.09 20.00
CA THR A 166 -0.46 14.29 18.78
C THR A 166 0.86 14.12 18.03
N ILE A 167 1.64 15.19 17.85
CA ILE A 167 2.94 15.12 17.15
C ILE A 167 3.93 14.19 17.86
N LEU A 168 4.03 14.26 19.20
CA LEU A 168 4.92 13.37 19.95
C LEU A 168 4.50 11.90 19.82
N ILE A 169 3.20 11.62 19.85
CA ILE A 169 2.67 10.27 19.63
C ILE A 169 2.97 9.80 18.19
N MET A 170 2.86 10.69 17.21
CA MET A 170 3.24 10.37 15.82
C MET A 170 4.73 9.98 15.72
N TRP A 171 5.63 10.74 16.35
CA TRP A 171 7.06 10.41 16.39
C TRP A 171 7.33 9.09 17.10
N ALA A 172 6.64 8.81 18.21
CA ALA A 172 6.74 7.54 18.91
C ALA A 172 6.31 6.37 18.01
N TYR A 173 5.19 6.49 17.29
CA TYR A 173 4.76 5.46 16.34
C TYR A 173 5.76 5.26 15.20
N LEU A 174 6.27 6.33 14.58
CA LEU A 174 7.28 6.24 13.53
C LEU A 174 8.55 5.53 14.00
N LEU A 175 9.00 5.84 15.23
CA LEU A 175 10.18 5.21 15.81
C LEU A 175 9.93 3.70 16.03
N VAL A 176 8.79 3.32 16.61
CA VAL A 176 8.45 1.90 16.82
C VAL A 176 8.32 1.14 15.49
N LEU A 177 7.59 1.70 14.53
CA LEU A 177 7.42 1.09 13.20
C LEU A 177 8.74 0.98 12.46
N GLY A 178 9.60 2.01 12.54
CA GLY A 178 10.94 2.01 11.94
C GLY A 178 11.86 0.95 12.57
N LEU A 179 11.87 0.84 13.90
CA LEU A 179 12.62 -0.20 14.60
C LEU A 179 12.13 -1.61 14.27
N LEU A 180 10.80 -1.81 14.19
CA LEU A 180 10.22 -3.09 13.83
C LEU A 180 10.60 -3.48 12.39
N ASN A 181 10.56 -2.52 11.46
CA ASN A 181 10.96 -2.76 10.08
C ASN A 181 12.46 -3.09 9.95
N MET A 182 13.31 -2.43 10.75
CA MET A 182 14.76 -2.62 10.72
C MET A 182 15.22 -3.93 11.39
N TYR A 183 14.63 -4.28 12.54
CA TYR A 183 15.14 -5.35 13.40
C TYR A 183 14.25 -6.58 13.49
N ALA A 184 12.95 -6.49 13.17
CA ALA A 184 11.98 -7.54 13.43
C ALA A 184 11.06 -7.83 12.23
N PHE A 185 11.57 -7.62 11.00
CA PHE A 185 10.79 -7.80 9.78
C PHE A 185 10.18 -9.21 9.63
N TRP A 186 10.81 -10.25 10.20
CA TRP A 186 10.27 -11.62 10.17
C TRP A 186 8.96 -11.79 10.95
N ILE A 187 8.62 -10.86 11.84
CA ILE A 187 7.37 -10.88 12.62
C ILE A 187 6.19 -10.32 11.80
N ILE A 188 6.47 -9.47 10.81
CA ILE A 188 5.46 -8.78 9.97
C ILE A 188 4.39 -9.75 9.43
N PRO A 189 4.74 -10.91 8.83
CA PRO A 189 3.72 -11.80 8.27
C PRO A 189 2.73 -12.32 9.31
N TYR A 190 3.14 -12.47 10.57
CA TYR A 190 2.27 -12.92 11.65
C TYR A 190 1.37 -11.79 12.15
N ILE A 191 1.91 -10.57 12.28
CA ILE A 191 1.15 -9.37 12.62
C ILE A 191 0.07 -9.13 11.58
N GLU A 192 0.39 -9.32 10.30
CA GLU A 192 -0.51 -9.08 9.18
C GLU A 192 -1.71 -10.04 9.17
N ILE A 193 -1.47 -11.33 9.45
CA ILE A 193 -2.56 -12.31 9.60
C ILE A 193 -3.46 -11.92 10.78
N PHE A 194 -2.87 -11.62 11.94
CA PHE A 194 -3.62 -11.21 13.12
C PHE A 194 -4.42 -9.92 12.87
N ALA A 195 -3.79 -8.92 12.27
CA ALA A 195 -4.42 -7.65 11.89
C ALA A 195 -5.58 -7.88 10.91
N GLY A 196 -5.44 -8.77 9.93
CA GLY A 196 -6.51 -9.12 9.00
C GLY A 196 -7.74 -9.70 9.71
N PHE A 197 -7.56 -10.61 10.67
CA PHE A 197 -8.66 -11.14 11.47
C PHE A 197 -9.33 -10.05 12.32
N VAL A 198 -8.53 -9.22 13.00
CA VAL A 198 -9.02 -8.10 13.81
C VAL A 198 -9.76 -7.08 12.95
N HIS A 199 -9.27 -6.77 11.76
CA HIS A 199 -9.88 -5.83 10.84
C HIS A 199 -11.31 -6.23 10.45
N ILE A 200 -11.52 -7.51 10.10
CA ILE A 200 -12.85 -8.03 9.77
C ILE A 200 -13.75 -8.05 11.01
N ALA A 201 -13.24 -8.52 12.15
CA ALA A 201 -14.01 -8.60 13.38
C ALA A 201 -14.47 -7.22 13.88
N LEU A 202 -13.57 -6.22 13.85
CA LEU A 202 -13.88 -4.85 14.24
C LEU A 202 -14.84 -4.18 13.26
N TRP A 203 -14.74 -4.48 11.95
CA TRP A 203 -15.73 -3.99 10.99
C TRP A 203 -17.15 -4.50 11.31
N ILE A 204 -17.30 -5.80 11.62
CA ILE A 204 -18.60 -6.37 12.01
C ILE A 204 -19.11 -5.73 13.31
N ALA A 205 -18.24 -5.60 14.31
CA ALA A 205 -18.58 -4.99 15.59
C ALA A 205 -19.03 -3.52 15.41
N MET A 206 -18.28 -2.75 14.63
CA MET A 206 -18.62 -1.38 14.27
C MET A 206 -19.98 -1.31 13.56
N ALA A 207 -20.20 -2.14 12.54
CA ALA A 207 -21.46 -2.15 11.81
C ALA A 207 -22.65 -2.47 12.74
N ALA A 208 -22.49 -3.44 13.65
CA ALA A 208 -23.49 -3.79 14.64
C ALA A 208 -23.79 -2.65 15.62
N VAL A 209 -22.75 -1.97 16.14
CA VAL A 209 -22.89 -0.82 17.05
C VAL A 209 -23.61 0.33 16.35
N LEU A 210 -23.21 0.68 15.13
CA LEU A 210 -23.88 1.72 14.35
C LEU A 210 -25.33 1.35 14.06
N LEU A 211 -25.63 0.11 13.68
CA LEU A 211 -27.01 -0.33 13.43
C LEU A 211 -27.88 -0.28 14.70
N ALA A 212 -27.32 -0.63 15.85
CA ALA A 212 -28.03 -0.69 17.12
C ALA A 212 -28.23 0.70 17.76
N MET A 213 -27.24 1.59 17.62
CA MET A 213 -27.21 2.88 18.34
C MET A 213 -27.53 4.09 17.44
N ALA A 214 -27.54 3.96 16.11
CA ALA A 214 -27.82 5.10 15.24
C ALA A 214 -29.24 5.64 15.47
N PRO A 215 -29.39 6.96 15.71
CA PRO A 215 -30.69 7.60 15.72
C PRO A 215 -31.38 7.38 14.37
N ARG A 216 -32.61 6.83 14.40
CA ARG A 216 -33.41 6.65 13.19
C ARG A 216 -33.98 8.01 12.81
N HIS A 217 -33.54 8.56 11.68
CA HIS A 217 -34.20 9.74 11.12
C HIS A 217 -35.55 9.32 10.56
N HIS A 218 -36.61 10.00 11.00
CA HIS A 218 -37.92 9.92 10.38
C HIS A 218 -37.86 10.58 8.99
N ALA A 219 -38.65 10.08 8.04
CA ALA A 219 -38.64 10.54 6.64
C ALA A 219 -39.31 11.92 6.44
N ASP A 220 -39.55 12.65 7.53
CA ASP A 220 -40.11 14.00 7.50
C ASP A 220 -38.93 14.98 7.31
N PHE A 221 -38.91 15.63 6.14
CA PHE A 221 -37.90 16.62 5.75
C PHE A 221 -38.12 17.97 6.42
#